data_AF-A0AAU0QE06-F1
#
_entry.id   AF-A0AAU0QE06-F1
#
_cell.length_a   1.000
_cell.length_b   1.000
_cell.length_c   1.000
_cell.angle_alpha   90.00
_cell.angle_beta   90.00
_cell.angle_gamma   90.00
#
_symmetry.space_group_name_H-M   'P 1'
#
loop_
_entity.id
_entity.type
_entity.pdbx_description
1 polymer ?
#
loop_
_entity_poly.entity_id
_entity_poly.type
_entity_poly.pdbx_seq_one_letter_code
_entity_poly.pdbx_strand_id
1 'polypeptide(L)'
;MGSTGGSQPMTANRGPAAISSGSNSGRVLDTARGILIALRRCPAETAFDELHNAAQRHRLPVFEIAWALVHLAVEGSTPCRSFVDAQSAARREWGQLFAHAAA
;
A
#
# COMPACT_ATOMS: atom_id res chain seq x y z
N MET A 1 -9.05 5.94 62.68
CA MET A 1 -7.88 6.35 61.87
C MET A 1 -7.65 5.24 60.83
N GLY A 2 -7.54 5.60 59.54
CA GLY A 2 -7.17 4.71 58.41
C GLY A 2 -8.35 4.11 57.66
N SER A 3 -8.88 4.74 56.60
CA SER A 3 -8.47 4.64 55.18
C SER A 3 -8.83 3.29 54.55
N THR A 4 -9.92 3.20 53.79
CA THR A 4 -9.97 3.35 52.32
C THR A 4 -8.90 2.56 51.56
N GLY A 5 -9.35 1.70 50.65
CA GLY A 5 -8.46 1.03 49.71
C GLY A 5 -9.17 -0.03 48.88
N GLY A 6 -10.22 0.36 48.15
CA GLY A 6 -10.75 -0.49 47.09
C GLY A 6 -9.63 -0.80 46.09
N SER A 7 -9.41 -2.08 45.82
CA SER A 7 -8.54 -2.52 44.72
C SER A 7 -9.35 -3.45 43.84
N GLN A 8 -9.99 -2.84 42.85
CA GLN A 8 -10.60 -3.51 41.72
C GLN A 8 -9.53 -4.17 40.82
N PRO A 9 -9.94 -5.15 40.00
CA PRO A 9 -9.06 -6.11 39.38
C PRO A 9 -8.13 -5.50 38.33
N MET A 10 -6.90 -6.00 38.31
CA MET A 10 -5.92 -5.79 37.24
C MET A 10 -6.44 -6.46 35.96
N THR A 11 -7.32 -5.78 35.24
CA THR A 11 -7.73 -6.14 33.89
C THR A 11 -6.61 -5.75 32.93
N ALA A 12 -5.72 -6.71 32.65
CA ALA A 12 -4.87 -6.63 31.47
C ALA A 12 -5.72 -6.90 30.21
N ASN A 13 -6.65 -5.98 29.90
CA ASN A 13 -7.30 -5.96 28.60
C ASN A 13 -6.32 -5.37 27.57
N ARG A 14 -5.30 -6.15 27.21
CA ARG A 14 -4.51 -5.89 26.01
C ARG A 14 -5.40 -6.23 24.82
N GLY A 15 -6.09 -5.22 24.30
CA GLY A 15 -6.77 -5.32 23.01
C GLY A 15 -5.76 -5.63 21.89
N PRO A 16 -6.12 -6.44 20.89
CA PRO A 16 -5.21 -6.77 19.80
C PRO A 16 -5.11 -5.61 18.80
N ALA A 17 -3.88 -5.39 18.31
CA ALA A 17 -3.59 -4.86 16.96
C ALA A 17 -3.99 -3.42 16.60
N ALA A 18 -3.42 -2.42 17.27
CA ALA A 18 -3.34 -1.04 16.73
C ALA A 18 -1.94 -0.65 16.22
N ILE A 19 -1.00 -1.61 16.08
CA ILE A 19 0.41 -1.34 15.74
C ILE A 19 0.88 -1.87 14.37
N SER A 20 -0.01 -2.11 13.39
CA SER A 20 0.45 -2.65 12.08
C SER A 20 -0.22 -2.12 10.83
N SER A 21 -1.30 -1.33 10.92
CA SER A 21 -1.94 -0.78 9.72
C SER A 21 -1.05 0.25 8.99
N GLY A 22 -0.36 1.13 9.74
CA GLY A 22 0.56 2.11 9.14
C GLY A 22 1.86 1.51 8.58
N SER A 23 2.39 0.46 9.21
CA SER A 23 3.63 -0.19 8.76
C SER A 23 3.42 -0.96 7.45
N ASN A 24 2.27 -1.61 7.30
CA ASN A 24 1.96 -2.32 6.07
C ASN A 24 1.73 -1.36 4.89
N SER A 25 1.06 -0.23 5.12
CA SER A 25 0.83 0.77 4.07
C SER A 25 2.13 1.42 3.58
N GLY A 26 3.06 1.74 4.49
CA GLY A 26 4.39 2.24 4.12
C GLY A 26 5.16 1.21 3.28
N ARG A 27 5.19 -0.06 3.72
CA ARG A 27 5.87 -1.15 2.99
C ARG A 27 5.32 -1.36 1.57
N VAL A 28 4.01 -1.30 1.39
CA VAL A 28 3.37 -1.42 0.06
C VAL A 28 3.79 -0.26 -0.84
N LEU A 29 3.80 0.96 -0.30
CA LEU A 29 4.23 2.15 -1.04
C LEU A 29 5.71 2.09 -1.43
N ASP A 30 6.60 1.69 -0.52
CA ASP A 30 8.02 1.52 -0.81
C ASP A 30 8.26 0.42 -1.86
N THR A 31 7.49 -0.66 -1.82
CA THR A 31 7.56 -1.73 -2.83
C THR A 31 7.12 -1.21 -4.20
N ALA A 32 6.00 -0.49 -4.27
CA ALA A 32 5.51 0.11 -5.51
C ALA A 32 6.54 1.08 -6.11
N ARG A 33 7.17 1.91 -5.27
CA ARG A 33 8.24 2.83 -5.66
C ARG A 33 9.44 2.06 -6.23
N GLY A 34 9.87 1.00 -5.56
CA GLY A 34 10.96 0.12 -6.02
C GLY A 34 10.70 -0.53 -7.38
N ILE A 35 9.47 -0.97 -7.63
CA ILE A 35 9.05 -1.51 -8.92
C ILE A 35 9.20 -0.47 -10.04
N LEU A 36 8.74 0.76 -9.83
CA LEU A 36 8.88 1.83 -10.83
C LEU A 36 10.34 2.22 -11.08
N ILE A 37 11.16 2.29 -10.03
CA ILE A 37 12.61 2.50 -10.16
C ILE A 37 13.22 1.40 -11.05
N ALA A 38 12.85 0.15 -10.83
CA ALA A 38 13.38 -0.98 -11.59
C ALA A 38 12.96 -0.92 -13.08
N LEU A 39 11.68 -0.63 -13.35
CA LEU A 39 11.13 -0.59 -14.71
C LEU A 39 11.60 0.63 -15.51
N ARG A 40 11.69 1.81 -14.88
CA ARG A 40 12.01 3.08 -15.55
C ARG A 40 13.44 3.56 -15.39
N ARG A 41 14.22 2.94 -14.50
CA ARG A 41 15.59 3.37 -14.12
C ARG A 41 15.63 4.83 -13.65
N CYS A 42 14.67 5.22 -12.79
CA CYS A 42 14.55 6.58 -12.27
C CYS A 42 14.84 6.66 -10.75
N PRO A 43 15.09 7.86 -10.20
CA PRO A 43 15.23 8.08 -8.75
C PRO A 43 13.93 7.80 -7.97
N ALA A 44 14.07 7.56 -6.66
CA ALA A 44 12.94 7.25 -5.78
C ALA A 44 11.89 8.37 -5.67
N GLU A 45 12.30 9.64 -5.69
CA GLU A 45 11.37 10.77 -5.66
C GLU A 45 10.52 10.82 -6.93
N THR A 46 11.15 10.66 -8.11
CA THR A 46 10.43 10.61 -9.39
C THR A 46 9.43 9.45 -9.45
N ALA A 47 9.80 8.27 -8.94
CA ALA A 47 8.89 7.13 -8.85
C ALA A 47 7.68 7.41 -7.94
N PHE A 48 7.88 8.16 -6.86
CA PHE A 48 6.79 8.52 -5.95
C PHE A 48 5.88 9.61 -6.52
N ASP A 49 6.46 10.63 -7.17
CA ASP A 49 5.68 11.63 -7.90
C ASP A 49 4.81 10.97 -8.98
N GLU A 50 5.32 9.95 -9.66
CA GLU A 50 4.55 9.20 -10.64
C GLU A 50 3.35 8.47 -10.02
N LEU A 51 3.53 7.79 -8.87
CA LEU A 51 2.42 7.18 -8.12
C LEU A 51 1.39 8.22 -7.69
N HIS A 52 1.85 9.37 -7.19
CA HIS A 52 0.99 10.45 -6.74
C HIS A 52 0.20 11.07 -7.90
N ASN A 53 0.86 11.34 -9.03
CA ASN A 53 0.22 11.88 -10.22
C ASN A 53 -0.79 10.89 -10.85
N ALA A 54 -0.51 9.59 -10.83
CA ALA A 54 -1.47 8.57 -11.24
C ALA A 54 -2.70 8.57 -10.32
N ALA A 55 -2.48 8.59 -9.00
CA ALA A 55 -3.55 8.66 -8.02
C ALA A 55 -4.46 9.89 -8.22
N GLN A 56 -3.87 11.06 -8.47
CA GLN A 56 -4.63 12.28 -8.77
C GLN A 56 -5.43 12.16 -10.08
N ARG A 57 -4.84 11.65 -11.16
CA ARG A 57 -5.52 11.48 -12.46
C ARG A 57 -6.72 10.54 -12.37
N HIS A 58 -6.60 9.45 -11.62
CA HIS A 58 -7.68 8.47 -11.43
C HIS A 58 -8.58 8.79 -10.23
N ARG A 59 -8.28 9.85 -9.46
CA ARG A 59 -9.01 10.26 -8.24
C ARG A 59 -9.09 9.17 -7.18
N LEU A 60 -7.99 8.44 -7.00
CA LEU A 60 -7.86 7.35 -6.04
C LEU A 60 -6.84 7.70 -4.95
N PRO A 61 -6.93 7.09 -3.75
CA PRO A 61 -5.88 7.20 -2.76
C PRO A 61 -4.57 6.61 -3.29
N VAL A 62 -3.44 7.27 -3.00
CA VAL A 62 -2.10 6.82 -3.42
C VAL A 62 -1.81 5.39 -2.96
N PHE A 63 -2.26 5.02 -1.76
CA PHE A 63 -2.11 3.67 -1.24
C PHE A 63 -2.82 2.62 -2.11
N GLU A 64 -4.03 2.89 -2.61
CA GLU A 64 -4.76 1.92 -3.45
C GLU A 64 -4.06 1.71 -4.79
N ILE A 65 -3.56 2.80 -5.39
CA ILE A 65 -2.76 2.75 -6.60
C ILE A 65 -1.45 1.98 -6.38
N ALA A 66 -0.76 2.23 -5.27
CA ALA A 66 0.46 1.53 -4.91
C ALA A 66 0.21 0.03 -4.70
N TRP A 67 -0.87 -0.32 -3.97
CA TRP A 67 -1.29 -1.70 -3.79
C TRP A 67 -1.58 -2.38 -5.13
N ALA A 68 -2.36 -1.72 -6.00
CA ALA A 68 -2.69 -2.23 -7.32
C ALA A 68 -1.46 -2.44 -8.21
N LEU A 69 -0.47 -1.55 -8.14
CA LEU A 69 0.79 -1.72 -8.87
C LEU A 69 1.61 -2.91 -8.36
N VAL A 70 1.73 -3.08 -7.05
CA VAL A 70 2.43 -4.23 -6.46
C VAL A 70 1.77 -5.54 -6.90
N HIS A 71 0.45 -5.59 -6.90
CA HIS A 71 -0.30 -6.76 -7.36
C HIS A 71 -0.24 -6.97 -8.88
N LEU A 72 -0.11 -5.91 -9.68
CA LEU A 72 0.11 -6.01 -11.12
C LEU A 72 1.46 -6.67 -11.45
N ALA A 73 2.49 -6.44 -10.63
CA ALA A 73 3.81 -7.03 -10.79
C ALA A 73 3.84 -8.54 -10.52
N VAL A 74 2.83 -9.07 -9.83
CA VAL A 74 2.70 -10.51 -9.53
C VAL A 74 1.81 -11.16 -10.58
N GLU A 75 2.42 -11.94 -11.47
CA GLU A 75 1.69 -12.70 -12.48
C GLU A 75 0.69 -13.67 -11.79
N GLY A 76 -0.55 -13.71 -12.29
CA GLY A 76 -1.60 -14.59 -11.75
C GLY A 76 -2.22 -14.13 -10.42
N SER A 77 -1.94 -12.91 -9.94
CA SER A 77 -2.57 -12.39 -8.71
C SER A 77 -4.10 -12.32 -8.83
N THR A 78 -4.82 -12.81 -7.82
CA THR A 78 -6.28 -12.77 -7.79
C THR A 78 -6.77 -11.32 -7.65
N PRO A 79 -7.69 -10.86 -8.52
CA PRO A 79 -8.17 -9.49 -8.43
C PRO A 79 -8.88 -9.22 -7.12
N CYS A 80 -8.51 -8.14 -6.42
CA CYS A 80 -9.25 -7.72 -5.24
C CYS A 80 -10.50 -6.94 -5.65
N ARG A 81 -11.69 -7.46 -5.30
CA ARG A 81 -12.98 -6.84 -5.69
C ARG A 81 -13.17 -5.43 -5.14
N SER A 82 -12.52 -5.09 -4.02
CA SER A 82 -12.61 -3.76 -3.42
C SER A 82 -11.75 -2.71 -4.12
N PHE A 83 -10.80 -3.11 -4.98
CA PHE A 83 -9.84 -2.22 -5.63
C PHE A 83 -9.88 -2.33 -7.16
N VAL A 84 -11.05 -2.57 -7.74
CA VAL A 84 -11.20 -2.79 -9.20
C VAL A 84 -10.76 -1.56 -10.00
N ASP A 85 -11.12 -0.36 -9.54
CA ASP A 85 -10.72 0.89 -10.19
C ASP A 85 -9.21 1.11 -10.11
N ALA A 86 -8.60 0.86 -8.96
CA ALA A 86 -7.15 0.97 -8.77
C ALA A 86 -6.37 -0.04 -9.62
N GLN A 87 -6.85 -1.28 -9.72
CA GLN A 87 -6.24 -2.30 -10.59
C GLN A 87 -6.38 -1.94 -12.07
N SER A 88 -7.53 -1.42 -12.48
CA SER A 88 -7.75 -0.95 -13.85
C SER A 88 -6.86 0.26 -14.15
N ALA A 89 -6.72 1.20 -13.21
CA ALA A 89 -5.81 2.33 -13.31
C ALA A 89 -4.35 1.88 -13.43
N ALA A 90 -3.88 0.98 -12.57
CA ALA A 90 -2.52 0.47 -12.61
C ALA A 90 -2.19 -0.22 -13.93
N ARG A 91 -3.12 -1.02 -14.46
CA ARG A 91 -2.99 -1.66 -15.79
C ARG A 91 -2.90 -0.63 -16.92
N ARG A 92 -3.71 0.45 -16.85
CA ARG A 92 -3.68 1.54 -17.84
C ARG A 92 -2.38 2.33 -17.81
N GLU A 93 -1.84 2.63 -16.62
CA GLU A 93 -0.63 3.43 -16.46
C GLU A 93 0.65 2.63 -16.76
N TRP A 94 0.75 1.39 -16.26
CA TRP A 94 2.02 0.66 -16.22
C TRP A 94 2.00 -0.70 -16.90
N GLY A 95 0.85 -1.19 -17.36
CA GLY A 95 0.74 -2.53 -17.95
C GLY A 95 1.72 -2.77 -19.11
N GLN A 96 1.97 -1.75 -19.93
CA GLN A 96 2.97 -1.83 -21.01
C GLN A 96 4.39 -1.96 -20.48
N LEU A 97 4.76 -1.30 -19.37
CA LEU A 97 6.12 -1.41 -18.83
C LEU A 97 6.45 -2.85 -18.43
N PHE A 98 5.49 -3.58 -17.86
CA PHE A 98 5.65 -4.99 -17.53
C PHE A 98 5.76 -5.89 -18.76
N ALA A 99 4.98 -5.59 -19.82
CA ALA A 99 5.07 -6.33 -21.07
C ALA A 99 6.45 -6.20 -21.74
N HIS A 100 7.05 -5.01 -21.67
CA HIS A 100 8.40 -4.77 -22.22
C HIS A 100 9.51 -5.34 -21.33
N ALA A 101 9.29 -5.47 -20.02
CA ALA A 101 10.28 -6.04 -19.11
C ALA A 101 10.35 -7.58 -19.17
N ALA A 102 9.31 -8.24 -19.67
CA ALA A 102 9.24 -9.70 -19.83
C ALA A 102 9.70 -10.20 -21.21
N ALA A 103 10.01 -9.29 -22.14
CA ALA A 103 10.51 -9.57 -23.49
C ALA A 103 12.03 -9.65 -23.52
#